data_AF-A0A1F5AZD2-F1
#
_entry.id   AF-A0A1F5AZD2-F1
#
_cell.length_a   1.000
_cell.length_b   1.000
_cell.length_c   1.000
_cell.angle_alpha   90.00
_cell.angle_beta   90.00
_cell.angle_gamma   90.00
#
_symmetry.space_group_name_H-M   'P 1'
#
loop_
_entity.id
_entity.type
_entity.pdbx_description
1 polymer ?
#
loop_
_entity_poly.entity_id
_entity_poly.type
_entity_poly.pdbx_seq_one_letter_code
_entity_poly.pdbx_strand_id
1 'polypeptide(L)'
;MNVISDVAHSYSTLFQCFFSWKVRTSSDAAMRGAQVILAQSFGLAGDGIPGGASNEAMAKIVRELHRQYELPMVLQWEIADCLIDLPMVGVVREHRKFGKYLDTREVLVQSFLVCKKQGWTRVIVVAHPDHIWRVKKVAEKLGLDVFIPDTSSVPYDPHSIQSWTRNKIRFIPREIAARLLYFIKDWL
;
A
#
# COMPACT_ATOMS: atom_id res chain seq x y z
N MET A 1 9.35 -28.50 7.68
CA MET A 1 9.81 -27.38 6.83
C MET A 1 10.74 -27.94 5.79
N ASN A 2 10.48 -27.69 4.51
CA ASN A 2 11.20 -28.30 3.41
C ASN A 2 12.21 -27.28 2.87
N VAL A 3 13.50 -27.46 3.18
CA VAL A 3 14.57 -26.49 2.88
C VAL A 3 14.63 -26.13 1.39
N ILE A 4 14.27 -27.08 0.51
CA ILE A 4 14.28 -26.87 -0.94
C ILE A 4 13.15 -25.91 -1.39
N SER A 5 11.97 -25.97 -0.76
CA SER A 5 10.86 -25.06 -1.10
C SER A 5 11.15 -23.63 -0.65
N ASP A 6 11.79 -23.48 0.51
CA ASP A 6 12.08 -22.17 1.10
C ASP A 6 13.17 -21.45 0.29
N VAL A 7 14.17 -22.18 -0.19
CA VAL A 7 15.23 -21.66 -1.06
C VAL A 7 14.69 -21.24 -2.43
N ALA A 8 13.84 -22.07 -3.06
CA ALA A 8 13.21 -21.72 -4.35
C ALA A 8 12.28 -20.51 -4.24
N HIS A 9 11.52 -20.39 -3.14
CA HIS A 9 10.68 -19.24 -2.85
C HIS A 9 11.51 -17.96 -2.68
N SER A 10 12.64 -18.05 -1.98
CA SER A 10 13.55 -16.93 -1.76
C SER A 10 14.15 -16.39 -3.07
N TYR A 11 14.64 -17.27 -3.96
CA TYR A 11 15.15 -16.87 -5.28
C TYR A 11 14.06 -16.25 -6.17
N SER A 12 12.84 -16.78 -6.11
CA SER A 12 11.70 -16.22 -6.84
C SER A 12 11.35 -14.81 -6.37
N THR A 13 11.31 -14.57 -5.05
CA THR A 13 11.03 -13.24 -4.50
C THR A 13 12.14 -12.24 -4.80
N LEU A 14 13.40 -12.66 -4.74
CA LEU A 14 14.53 -11.81 -5.14
C LEU A 14 14.43 -11.38 -6.61
N PHE A 15 14.14 -12.32 -7.52
CA PHE A 15 13.92 -12.00 -8.93
C PHE A 15 12.74 -11.02 -9.12
N GLN A 16 11.62 -11.24 -8.42
CA GLN A 16 10.46 -10.36 -8.50
C GLN A 16 10.75 -8.92 -8.01
N CYS A 17 11.73 -8.72 -7.12
CA CYS A 17 12.12 -7.38 -6.67
C CYS A 17 12.54 -6.47 -7.84
N PHE A 18 13.14 -7.04 -8.88
CA PHE A 18 13.60 -6.30 -10.06
C PHE A 18 12.58 -6.25 -11.20
N PHE A 19 11.79 -7.32 -11.38
CA PHE A 19 11.04 -7.52 -12.62
C PHE A 19 9.52 -7.50 -12.48
N SER A 20 8.98 -7.58 -11.25
CA SER A 20 7.53 -7.56 -11.04
C SER A 20 7.01 -6.16 -10.71
N TRP A 21 6.43 -5.51 -11.72
CA TRP A 21 5.93 -4.13 -11.60
C TRP A 21 4.41 -4.01 -11.64
N LYS A 22 3.73 -5.02 -12.18
CA LYS A 22 2.28 -5.06 -12.26
C LYS A 22 1.77 -6.16 -11.34
N VAL A 23 0.72 -5.86 -10.60
CA VAL A 23 -0.06 -6.84 -9.86
C VAL A 23 -1.39 -7.01 -10.57
N ARG A 24 -1.84 -8.26 -10.70
CA ARG A 24 -3.14 -8.56 -11.30
C ARG A 24 -4.25 -7.95 -10.45
N THR A 25 -5.15 -7.22 -11.09
CA THR A 25 -6.36 -6.72 -10.46
C THR A 25 -7.28 -7.87 -10.09
N SER A 26 -7.87 -7.79 -8.90
CA SER A 26 -8.86 -8.74 -8.40
C SER A 26 -10.20 -8.52 -9.10
N SER A 27 -10.95 -9.59 -9.30
CA SER A 27 -12.32 -9.49 -9.81
C SER A 27 -13.25 -8.86 -8.78
N ASP A 28 -14.36 -8.29 -9.24
CA ASP A 28 -15.45 -7.79 -8.38
C ASP A 28 -15.91 -8.84 -7.37
N ALA A 29 -16.14 -10.07 -7.84
CA ALA A 29 -16.54 -11.19 -6.98
C ALA A 29 -15.53 -11.51 -5.87
N ALA A 30 -14.22 -11.34 -6.13
CA ALA A 30 -13.20 -11.53 -5.11
C ALA A 30 -13.21 -10.37 -4.09
N MET A 31 -13.34 -9.13 -4.56
CA MET A 31 -13.37 -7.93 -3.71
C MET A 31 -14.61 -7.88 -2.79
N ARG A 32 -15.75 -8.43 -3.20
CA ARG A 32 -16.94 -8.58 -2.33
C ARG A 32 -16.68 -9.42 -1.08
N GLY A 33 -15.67 -10.30 -1.10
CA GLY A 33 -15.27 -11.10 0.05
C GLY A 33 -14.32 -10.39 1.02
N ALA A 34 -13.91 -9.15 0.72
CA ALA A 34 -13.05 -8.37 1.59
C ALA A 34 -13.82 -7.83 2.80
N GLN A 35 -13.08 -7.46 3.84
CA GLN A 35 -13.60 -7.02 5.13
C GLN A 35 -13.18 -5.59 5.48
N VAL A 36 -12.15 -5.05 4.82
CA VAL A 36 -11.61 -3.71 5.08
C VAL A 36 -10.78 -3.22 3.89
N ILE A 37 -10.75 -1.91 3.69
CA ILE A 37 -9.86 -1.23 2.74
C ILE A 37 -8.65 -0.69 3.49
N LEU A 38 -7.45 -1.03 3.01
CA LEU A 38 -6.18 -0.48 3.47
C LEU A 38 -5.59 0.40 2.36
N ALA A 39 -5.20 1.64 2.66
CA ALA A 39 -4.58 2.51 1.65
C ALA A 39 -3.23 3.06 2.12
N GLN A 40 -2.21 2.95 1.26
CA GLN A 40 -0.91 3.61 1.44
C GLN A 40 -0.77 4.81 0.53
N SER A 41 -0.28 5.91 1.10
CA SER A 41 -0.01 7.11 0.34
C SER A 41 1.25 6.96 -0.52
N PHE A 42 1.38 7.88 -1.48
CA PHE A 42 2.47 7.94 -2.42
C PHE A 42 2.91 9.38 -2.63
N GLY A 43 4.05 9.73 -2.03
CA GLY A 43 4.53 11.11 -2.05
C GLY A 43 3.81 11.99 -1.02
N LEU A 44 4.43 13.14 -0.74
CA LEU A 44 3.86 14.20 0.08
C LEU A 44 3.70 15.47 -0.79
N ALA A 45 2.53 16.11 -0.76
CA ALA A 45 2.27 17.35 -1.46
C ALA A 45 3.11 18.51 -0.89
N GLY A 46 3.54 19.44 -1.75
CA GLY A 46 4.41 20.57 -1.38
C GLY A 46 3.69 21.86 -1.01
N ASP A 47 2.36 21.93 -1.19
CA ASP A 47 1.58 23.17 -1.26
C ASP A 47 0.50 23.28 -0.19
N GLY A 48 0.51 22.40 0.82
CA GLY A 48 -0.47 22.43 1.91
C GLY A 48 -1.88 21.97 1.50
N ILE A 49 -2.04 21.46 0.27
CA ILE A 49 -3.28 20.81 -0.17
C ILE A 49 -3.29 19.37 0.37
N PRO A 50 -4.41 18.90 0.97
CA PRO A 50 -4.55 17.51 1.38
C PRO A 50 -4.40 16.57 0.19
N GLY A 51 -3.25 15.88 0.15
CA GLY A 51 -2.92 14.89 -0.88
C GLY A 51 -2.56 15.53 -2.21
N GLY A 52 -1.39 15.17 -2.75
CA GLY A 52 -1.03 15.53 -4.13
C GLY A 52 -1.81 14.67 -5.12
N ALA A 53 -1.60 14.90 -6.42
CA ALA A 53 -2.35 14.22 -7.49
C ALA A 53 -2.43 12.68 -7.33
N SER A 54 -1.37 12.04 -6.83
CA SER A 54 -1.36 10.61 -6.53
C SER A 54 -2.32 10.23 -5.41
N ASN A 55 -2.29 10.96 -4.29
CA ASN A 55 -3.09 10.65 -3.09
C ASN A 55 -4.57 10.97 -3.31
N GLU A 56 -4.88 12.06 -4.02
CA GLU A 56 -6.26 12.39 -4.41
C GLU A 56 -6.86 11.32 -5.34
N ALA A 57 -6.09 10.83 -6.31
CA ALA A 57 -6.55 9.77 -7.20
C ALA A 57 -6.81 8.46 -6.44
N MET A 58 -5.93 8.10 -5.50
CA MET A 58 -6.16 6.95 -4.61
C MET A 58 -7.36 7.17 -3.68
N ALA A 59 -7.57 8.38 -3.17
CA ALA A 59 -8.74 8.72 -2.36
C ALA A 59 -10.05 8.54 -3.13
N LYS A 60 -10.10 8.91 -4.42
CA LYS A 60 -11.25 8.66 -5.29
C LYS A 60 -11.54 7.16 -5.42
N ILE A 61 -10.50 6.34 -5.61
CA ILE A 61 -10.63 4.87 -5.66
C ILE A 61 -11.16 4.34 -4.34
N VAL A 62 -10.57 4.75 -3.21
CA VAL A 62 -11.01 4.34 -1.85
C VAL A 62 -12.48 4.70 -1.62
N ARG A 63 -12.91 5.92 -1.98
CA ARG A 63 -14.30 6.36 -1.86
C ARG A 63 -15.25 5.47 -2.66
N GLU A 64 -14.88 5.14 -3.89
CA GLU A 64 -15.72 4.28 -4.73
C GLU A 64 -15.83 2.86 -4.17
N LEU A 65 -14.71 2.29 -3.70
CA LEU A 65 -14.72 0.98 -3.05
C LEU A 65 -15.56 1.00 -1.76
N HIS A 66 -15.44 2.04 -0.95
CA HIS A 66 -16.25 2.21 0.26
C HIS A 66 -17.74 2.32 -0.09
N ARG A 67 -18.10 3.11 -1.10
CA ARG A 67 -19.49 3.24 -1.57
C ARG A 67 -20.03 1.92 -2.13
N GLN A 68 -19.21 1.16 -2.84
CA GLN A 68 -19.62 -0.05 -3.53
C GLN A 68 -19.78 -1.25 -2.58
N TYR A 69 -18.89 -1.38 -1.60
CA TYR A 69 -18.80 -2.55 -0.73
C TYR A 69 -19.13 -2.28 0.74
N GLU A 70 -19.36 -1.02 1.11
CA GLU A 70 -19.67 -0.57 2.48
C GLU A 70 -18.60 -1.00 3.50
N LEU A 71 -17.34 -1.11 3.06
CA LEU A 71 -16.25 -1.61 3.88
C LEU A 71 -15.65 -0.54 4.80
N PRO A 72 -15.27 -0.88 6.03
CA PRO A 72 -14.46 -0.01 6.87
C PRO A 72 -13.11 0.29 6.22
N MET A 73 -12.48 1.38 6.66
CA MET A 73 -11.24 1.89 6.07
C MET A 73 -10.17 2.13 7.13
N VAL A 74 -8.93 1.73 6.80
CA VAL A 74 -7.73 2.10 7.54
C VAL A 74 -6.73 2.73 6.56
N LEU A 75 -6.53 4.03 6.67
CA LEU A 75 -5.85 4.82 5.66
C LEU A 75 -4.58 5.46 6.20
N GLN A 76 -3.57 5.61 5.36
CA GLN A 76 -2.48 6.54 5.66
C GLN A 76 -2.99 7.98 5.55
N TRP A 77 -2.45 8.87 6.39
CA TRP A 77 -3.00 10.20 6.60
C TRP A 77 -3.12 11.07 5.35
N GLU A 78 -2.21 10.97 4.39
CA GLU A 78 -2.28 11.80 3.17
C GLU A 78 -3.49 11.45 2.30
N ILE A 79 -4.01 10.22 2.38
CA ILE A 79 -5.25 9.80 1.71
C ILE A 79 -6.46 10.10 2.61
N ALA A 80 -6.31 9.90 3.92
CA ALA A 80 -7.36 10.18 4.89
C ALA A 80 -7.79 11.66 4.87
N ASP A 81 -6.84 12.57 4.76
CA ASP A 81 -7.12 14.00 4.74
C ASP A 81 -7.83 14.44 3.43
N CYS A 82 -7.85 13.61 2.37
CA CYS A 82 -8.70 13.80 1.19
C CYS A 82 -10.14 13.29 1.36
N LEU A 83 -10.45 12.58 2.46
CA LEU A 83 -11.71 11.86 2.71
C LEU A 83 -12.30 12.20 4.08
N ILE A 84 -12.07 13.40 4.59
CA ILE A 84 -12.49 13.86 5.93
C ILE A 84 -14.00 13.75 6.20
N ASP A 85 -14.81 13.66 5.16
CA ASP A 85 -16.26 13.49 5.22
C ASP A 85 -16.70 12.03 5.44
N LEU A 86 -15.79 11.05 5.35
CA LEU A 86 -16.08 9.63 5.50
C LEU A 86 -15.56 9.07 6.83
N PRO A 87 -16.30 8.15 7.47
CA PRO A 87 -15.85 7.52 8.71
C PRO A 87 -14.68 6.57 8.43
N MET A 88 -13.66 6.62 9.30
CA MET A 88 -12.49 5.74 9.24
C MET A 88 -12.30 5.01 10.56
N VAL A 89 -11.95 3.73 10.48
CA VAL A 89 -11.67 2.92 11.67
C VAL A 89 -10.24 3.15 12.17
N GLY A 90 -9.33 3.56 11.29
CA GLY A 90 -7.98 3.94 11.68
C GLY A 90 -7.32 4.87 10.66
N VAL A 91 -6.48 5.77 11.18
CA VAL A 91 -5.61 6.61 10.35
C VAL A 91 -4.17 6.47 10.85
N VAL A 92 -3.26 6.08 9.95
CA VAL A 92 -1.83 5.99 10.26
C VAL A 92 -1.17 7.32 9.91
N ARG A 93 -0.82 8.11 10.94
CA ARG A 93 -0.21 9.44 10.79
C ARG A 93 1.30 9.44 10.95
N GLU A 94 1.81 8.67 11.91
CA GLU A 94 3.21 8.73 12.30
C GLU A 94 3.79 7.36 12.60
N HIS A 95 5.12 7.27 12.63
CA HIS A 95 5.78 6.08 13.12
C HIS A 95 5.59 5.99 14.64
N ARG A 96 5.29 4.79 15.16
CA ARG A 96 5.24 4.51 16.61
C ARG A 96 6.55 4.77 17.39
N LYS A 97 7.65 5.08 16.71
CA LYS A 97 8.94 5.43 17.32
C LYS A 97 9.27 6.86 16.89
N PHE A 98 9.36 7.75 17.88
CA PHE A 98 9.66 9.16 17.65
C PHE A 98 10.90 9.37 16.79
N GLY A 99 10.83 10.30 15.84
CA GLY A 99 11.91 10.65 14.93
C GLY A 99 12.21 9.62 13.83
N LYS A 100 11.48 8.49 13.76
CA LYS A 100 11.67 7.51 12.68
C LYS A 100 10.76 7.79 11.49
N TYR A 101 11.30 7.55 10.30
CA TYR A 101 10.56 7.64 9.04
C TYR A 101 9.46 6.58 8.95
N LEU A 102 8.23 7.02 8.69
CA LEU A 102 7.07 6.16 8.47
C LEU A 102 7.20 5.44 7.11
N ASP A 103 7.70 4.20 7.14
CA ASP A 103 7.85 3.39 5.93
C ASP A 103 6.65 2.49 5.65
N THR A 104 6.61 1.90 4.46
CA THR A 104 5.54 1.00 4.01
C THR A 104 5.24 -0.12 4.99
N ARG A 105 6.26 -0.70 5.64
CA ARG A 105 6.05 -1.77 6.59
C ARG A 105 5.43 -1.24 7.87
N GLU A 106 5.92 -0.13 8.40
CA GLU A 106 5.36 0.46 9.61
C GLU A 106 3.88 0.84 9.40
N VAL A 107 3.53 1.41 8.24
CA VAL A 107 2.13 1.69 7.89
C VAL A 107 1.31 0.39 7.89
N LEU A 108 1.76 -0.65 7.19
CA LEU A 108 1.02 -1.91 7.13
C LEU A 108 0.95 -2.64 8.47
N VAL A 109 1.97 -2.56 9.32
CA VAL A 109 1.92 -3.16 10.65
C VAL A 109 0.89 -2.45 11.52
N GLN A 110 0.81 -1.12 11.48
CA GLN A 110 -0.22 -0.38 12.20
C GLN A 110 -1.61 -0.72 11.66
N SER A 111 -1.80 -0.75 10.34
CA SER A 111 -3.06 -1.18 9.73
C SER A 111 -3.44 -2.63 10.08
N PHE A 112 -2.47 -3.55 10.05
CA PHE A 112 -2.65 -4.95 10.42
C PHE A 112 -3.07 -5.10 11.89
N LEU A 113 -2.57 -4.27 12.80
CA LEU A 113 -2.99 -4.32 14.20
C LEU A 113 -4.46 -3.92 14.37
N VAL A 114 -4.97 -2.99 13.54
CA VAL A 114 -6.39 -2.69 13.46
C VAL A 114 -7.17 -3.90 12.94
N CYS A 115 -6.75 -4.51 11.83
CA CYS A 115 -7.37 -5.72 11.28
C CYS A 115 -7.41 -6.86 12.31
N LYS A 116 -6.28 -7.13 12.97
CA LYS A 116 -6.14 -8.18 13.98
C LYS A 116 -7.10 -7.99 15.15
N LYS A 117 -7.30 -6.75 15.62
CA LYS A 117 -8.26 -6.44 16.69
C LYS A 117 -9.70 -6.75 16.27
N GLN A 118 -10.02 -6.61 14.99
CA GLN A 118 -11.35 -6.84 14.43
C GLN A 118 -11.56 -8.25 13.85
N GLY A 119 -10.52 -9.09 13.83
CA GLY A 119 -10.57 -10.41 13.19
C GLY A 119 -10.64 -10.35 11.65
N TRP A 120 -10.24 -9.23 11.03
CA TRP A 120 -10.19 -9.10 9.57
C TRP A 120 -8.90 -9.68 9.02
N THR A 121 -9.04 -10.52 7.98
CA THR A 121 -7.92 -11.15 7.28
C THR A 121 -7.95 -10.87 5.78
N ARG A 122 -9.13 -10.56 5.23
CA ARG A 122 -9.37 -10.34 3.81
C ARG A 122 -9.46 -8.85 3.52
N VAL A 123 -8.51 -8.29 2.78
CA VAL A 123 -8.33 -6.84 2.66
C VAL A 123 -8.26 -6.39 1.21
N ILE A 124 -8.83 -5.23 0.90
CA ILE A 124 -8.52 -4.52 -0.35
C ILE A 124 -7.34 -3.59 -0.07
N VAL A 125 -6.27 -3.65 -0.85
CA VAL A 125 -5.11 -2.76 -0.73
C VAL A 125 -5.09 -1.77 -1.89
N VAL A 126 -5.10 -0.48 -1.55
CA VAL A 126 -4.91 0.63 -2.49
C VAL A 126 -3.54 1.25 -2.30
N ALA A 127 -2.77 1.35 -3.38
CA ALA A 127 -1.50 2.09 -3.43
C ALA A 127 -1.21 2.46 -4.89
N HIS A 128 -0.20 3.31 -5.10
CA HIS A 128 0.25 3.68 -6.44
C HIS A 128 0.67 2.44 -7.26
N PRO A 129 0.37 2.36 -8.57
CA PRO A 129 0.55 1.15 -9.38
C PRO A 129 1.99 0.63 -9.42
N ASP A 130 3.00 1.51 -9.45
CA ASP A 130 4.41 1.07 -9.42
C ASP A 130 4.89 0.65 -8.00
N HIS A 131 4.13 0.98 -6.95
CA HIS A 131 4.44 0.66 -5.54
C HIS A 131 3.63 -0.54 -5.00
N ILE A 132 2.46 -0.80 -5.58
CA ILE A 132 1.48 -1.79 -5.10
C ILE A 132 2.06 -3.18 -4.88
N TRP A 133 3.03 -3.62 -5.69
CA TRP A 133 3.67 -4.93 -5.52
C TRP A 133 4.33 -5.09 -4.15
N ARG A 134 5.10 -4.09 -3.70
CA ARG A 134 5.77 -4.15 -2.39
C ARG A 134 4.75 -4.05 -1.26
N VAL A 135 3.72 -3.22 -1.41
CA VAL A 135 2.64 -3.10 -0.42
C VAL A 135 1.92 -4.45 -0.27
N LYS A 136 1.56 -5.10 -1.37
CA LYS A 136 0.93 -6.42 -1.39
C LYS A 136 1.80 -7.47 -0.69
N LYS A 137 3.07 -7.59 -1.06
CA LYS A 137 3.98 -8.58 -0.47
C LYS A 137 4.13 -8.42 1.04
N VAL A 138 4.29 -7.18 1.52
CA VAL A 138 4.37 -6.91 2.95
C VAL A 138 3.05 -7.25 3.66
N ALA A 139 1.90 -6.94 3.06
CA ALA A 139 0.59 -7.30 3.62
C ALA A 139 0.38 -8.83 3.68
N GLU A 140 0.76 -9.56 2.62
CA GLU A 140 0.73 -11.03 2.59
C GLU A 140 1.68 -11.64 3.64
N LYS A 141 2.88 -11.07 3.81
CA LYS A 141 3.84 -11.48 4.85
C LYS A 141 3.32 -11.28 6.28
N LEU A 142 2.42 -10.30 6.47
CA LEU A 142 1.70 -10.10 7.74
C LEU A 142 0.53 -11.07 7.94
N GLY A 143 0.22 -11.91 6.95
CA GLY A 143 -0.85 -12.91 7.02
C GLY A 143 -2.21 -12.44 6.51
N LEU A 144 -2.25 -11.38 5.70
CA LEU A 144 -3.49 -10.89 5.07
C LEU A 144 -3.69 -11.53 3.70
N ASP A 145 -4.94 -11.84 3.37
CA ASP A 145 -5.42 -12.17 2.02
C ASP A 145 -5.74 -10.87 1.28
N VAL A 146 -5.00 -10.58 0.21
CA VAL A 146 -4.94 -9.25 -0.39
C VAL A 146 -5.62 -9.22 -1.77
N PHE A 147 -6.64 -8.37 -1.89
CA PHE A 147 -7.29 -8.00 -3.14
C PHE A 147 -6.79 -6.64 -3.64
N ILE A 148 -6.59 -6.53 -4.94
CA ILE A 148 -6.02 -5.33 -5.58
C ILE A 148 -7.05 -4.75 -6.54
N PRO A 149 -7.55 -3.51 -6.31
CA PRO A 149 -8.42 -2.83 -7.25
C PRO A 149 -7.59 -2.27 -8.41
N ASP A 150 -8.26 -1.82 -9.46
CA ASP A 150 -7.57 -1.10 -10.53
C ASP A 150 -7.06 0.26 -10.03
N THR A 151 -5.74 0.41 -10.04
CA THR A 151 -5.02 1.63 -9.65
C THR A 151 -4.21 2.20 -10.81
N SER A 152 -4.41 1.69 -12.04
CA SER A 152 -3.62 2.06 -13.22
C SER A 152 -3.75 3.53 -13.62
N SER A 153 -4.84 4.19 -13.21
CA SER A 153 -5.11 5.61 -13.45
C SER A 153 -4.44 6.56 -12.44
N VAL A 154 -3.85 6.05 -11.35
CA VAL A 154 -3.20 6.89 -10.34
C VAL A 154 -1.94 7.52 -10.95
N PRO A 155 -1.85 8.86 -11.02
CA PRO A 155 -0.71 9.54 -11.60
C PRO A 155 0.43 9.68 -10.59
N TYR A 156 1.61 10.03 -11.08
CA TYR A 156 2.66 10.65 -10.25
C TYR A 156 2.32 12.11 -9.97
N ASP A 157 2.72 12.62 -8.80
CA ASP A 157 2.61 14.04 -8.46
C ASP A 157 3.94 14.78 -8.75
N PRO A 158 4.03 15.59 -9.84
CA PRO A 158 5.26 16.30 -10.20
C PRO A 158 5.71 17.32 -9.14
N HIS A 159 4.82 17.74 -8.23
CA HIS A 159 5.10 18.72 -7.18
C HIS A 159 5.41 18.08 -5.82
N SER A 160 5.48 16.75 -5.74
CA SER A 160 5.73 16.07 -4.48
C SER A 160 7.05 16.52 -3.82
N ILE A 161 7.05 16.78 -2.51
CA ILE A 161 8.26 17.09 -1.72
C ILE A 161 9.28 15.96 -1.86
N GLN A 162 8.80 14.72 -1.90
CA GLN A 162 9.62 13.54 -2.10
C GLN A 162 9.98 13.43 -3.59
N SER A 163 11.18 13.89 -3.95
CA SER A 163 11.59 14.02 -5.36
C SER A 163 11.52 12.71 -6.16
N TRP A 164 11.62 11.56 -5.49
CA TRP A 164 11.50 10.23 -6.09
C TRP A 164 10.06 9.80 -6.42
N THR A 165 9.03 10.45 -5.87
CA THR A 165 7.61 10.19 -6.21
C THR A 165 7.06 11.15 -7.26
N ARG A 166 7.93 11.96 -7.90
CA ARG A 166 7.52 12.91 -8.95
C ARG A 166 7.32 12.30 -10.32
N ASN A 167 7.97 11.18 -10.60
CA ASN A 167 7.84 10.47 -11.86
C ASN A 167 8.45 9.06 -11.77
N LYS A 168 8.10 8.24 -12.76
CA LYS A 168 8.54 6.85 -12.87
C LYS A 168 10.06 6.67 -12.93
N ILE A 169 10.76 7.52 -13.69
CA ILE A 169 12.21 7.40 -13.88
C ILE A 169 12.95 7.53 -12.53
N ARG A 170 12.46 8.38 -11.62
CA ARG A 170 13.04 8.54 -10.29
C ARG A 170 12.55 7.48 -9.30
N PHE A 171 11.30 7.05 -9.43
CA PHE A 171 10.71 6.10 -8.49
C PHE A 171 11.29 4.69 -8.64
N ILE A 172 11.41 4.19 -9.87
CA ILE A 172 11.77 2.80 -10.15
C ILE A 172 13.12 2.40 -9.53
N PRO A 173 14.23 3.15 -9.69
CA PRO A 173 15.50 2.78 -9.06
C PRO A 173 15.43 2.76 -7.53
N ARG A 174 14.75 3.76 -6.94
CA ARG A 174 14.52 3.83 -5.49
C ARG A 174 13.69 2.66 -5.00
N GLU A 175 12.69 2.25 -5.77
CA GLU A 175 11.80 1.14 -5.42
C GLU A 175 12.51 -0.22 -5.51
N ILE A 176 13.39 -0.44 -6.49
CA ILE A 176 14.27 -1.63 -6.53
C ILE A 176 15.12 -1.68 -5.25
N ALA A 177 15.80 -0.58 -4.89
CA ALA A 177 16.62 -0.53 -3.68
C ALA A 177 15.80 -0.80 -2.41
N ALA A 178 14.59 -0.24 -2.31
CA ALA A 178 13.69 -0.49 -1.19
C ALA A 178 13.23 -1.95 -1.11
N ARG A 179 12.89 -2.57 -2.25
CA ARG A 179 12.50 -3.99 -2.31
C ARG A 179 13.64 -4.90 -1.88
N LEU A 180 14.87 -4.63 -2.32
CA LEU A 180 16.05 -5.37 -1.87
C LEU A 180 16.29 -5.25 -0.37
N LEU A 181 16.19 -4.03 0.17
CA LEU A 181 16.28 -3.82 1.61
C LEU A 181 15.20 -4.60 2.37
N TYR A 182 13.98 -4.62 1.85
CA TYR A 182 12.86 -5.33 2.47
C TYR A 182 13.05 -6.86 2.38
N PHE A 183 13.59 -7.37 1.28
CA PHE A 183 13.97 -8.76 1.13
C PHE A 183 15.04 -9.16 2.16
N ILE A 184 16.12 -8.37 2.29
CA ILE A 184 17.22 -8.62 3.26
C ILE A 184 16.69 -8.63 4.70
N LYS A 185 15.68 -7.81 5.00
CA LYS A 185 15.04 -7.74 6.33
C LYS A 185 13.96 -8.79 6.58
N ASP A 186 13.72 -9.70 5.62
CA ASP A 186 12.65 -10.69 5.66
C ASP A 186 11.24 -10.08 5.84
N TRP A 187 10.99 -8.98 5.11
CA TRP A 187 9.71 -8.25 5.14
C TRP A 187 8.83 -8.50 3.92
N LEU A 188 9.31 -9.29 2.95
CA LEU A 188 8.59 -9.70 1.74
C LEU A 188 8.18 -11.18 1.78
#